data_AF-A0A348G6M3-F1
#
_entry.id   AF-A0A348G6M3-F1
#
_cell.length_a   1.000
_cell.length_b   1.000
_cell.length_c   1.000
_cell.angle_alpha   90.00
_cell.angle_beta   90.00
_cell.angle_gamma   90.00
#
_symmetry.space_group_name_H-M   'P 1'
#
loop_
_entity.id
_entity.type
_entity.pdbx_description
1 polymer ?
#
loop_
_entity_poly.entity_id
_entity_poly.type
_entity_poly.pdbx_seq_one_letter_code
_entity_poly.pdbx_strand_id
1 'polypeptide(L)'
;MFIMNNSNIQGIRFFRRTLFFFRAAIQKNSQFVFLGPTNYAVKAALLCGGGYVSTNTYHDFSTADLHATVFICGGYLTTVQISVLEFAKKNGVPIITLVDDSTVAASLAYPILCSNLSRAIVGFFFFYLVLLYYIVVLMH
;
A
#
# COMPACT_ATOMS: atom_id res chain seq x y z
N MET A 1 2.95 -5.51 -32.70
CA MET A 1 3.29 -4.16 -32.21
C MET A 1 2.23 -3.77 -31.19
N PHE A 2 2.53 -3.87 -29.89
CA PHE A 2 1.57 -3.44 -28.86
C PHE A 2 1.59 -1.92 -28.80
N ILE A 3 0.53 -1.28 -29.31
CA ILE A 3 0.34 0.17 -29.18
C ILE A 3 -0.02 0.42 -27.71
N MET A 4 0.96 0.83 -26.90
CA MET A 4 0.71 1.29 -25.55
C MET A 4 0.07 2.67 -25.61
N ASN A 5 -1.20 2.78 -25.18
CA ASN A 5 -1.84 4.08 -25.00
C ASN A 5 -1.22 4.85 -23.82
N ASN A 6 -1.32 6.18 -23.83
CA ASN A 6 -0.75 7.07 -22.81
C ASN A 6 -1.12 6.68 -21.36
N SER A 7 -2.32 6.15 -21.14
CA SER A 7 -2.77 5.65 -19.84
C SER A 7 -1.94 4.45 -19.35
N ASN A 8 -1.52 3.56 -20.26
CA ASN A 8 -0.67 2.41 -19.92
C ASN A 8 0.75 2.84 -19.53
N ILE A 9 1.27 3.89 -20.19
CA ILE A 9 2.59 4.45 -19.89
C ILE A 9 2.58 5.10 -18.50
N GLN A 10 1.51 5.82 -18.14
CA GLN A 10 1.37 6.40 -16.81
C GLN A 10 1.26 5.32 -15.72
N GLY A 11 0.45 4.28 -15.93
CA GLY A 11 0.33 3.15 -14.99
C GLY A 11 1.68 2.48 -14.69
N ILE A 12 2.49 2.22 -15.73
CA ILE A 12 3.83 1.64 -15.57
C ILE A 12 4.78 2.59 -14.82
N ARG A 13 4.72 3.89 -15.08
CA ARG A 13 5.54 4.89 -14.38
C ARG A 13 5.20 4.94 -12.89
N PHE A 14 3.91 4.98 -12.55
CA PHE A 14 3.46 4.93 -11.15
C PHE A 14 3.90 3.65 -10.47
N PHE A 15 3.69 2.50 -11.10
CA PHE A 15 4.11 1.21 -10.57
C PHE A 15 5.61 1.16 -10.28
N ARG A 16 6.46 1.55 -11.25
CA ARG A 16 7.93 1.56 -11.07
C ARG A 16 8.37 2.48 -9.93
N ARG A 17 7.78 3.67 -9.83
CA ARG A 17 8.11 4.64 -8.76
C ARG A 17 7.72 4.10 -7.40
N THR A 18 6.53 3.49 -7.29
CA THR A 18 6.03 2.89 -6.06
C THR A 18 6.89 1.71 -5.60
N LEU A 19 7.33 0.84 -6.52
CA LEU A 19 8.23 -0.26 -6.19
C LEU A 19 9.62 0.20 -5.75
N PHE A 20 10.16 1.21 -6.41
CA PHE A 20 11.45 1.79 -6.01
C PHE A 20 11.37 2.36 -4.60
N PHE A 21 10.29 3.10 -4.29
CA PHE A 21 10.05 3.63 -2.95
C PHE A 21 9.90 2.51 -1.91
N PHE A 22 9.08 1.49 -2.19
CA PHE A 22 8.87 0.37 -1.28
C PHE A 22 10.17 -0.38 -0.97
N ARG A 23 10.99 -0.67 -1.99
CA ARG A 23 12.31 -1.28 -1.80
C ARG A 23 13.22 -0.40 -0.94
N ALA A 24 13.27 0.91 -1.20
CA ALA A 24 14.07 1.83 -0.42
C ALA A 24 13.60 1.92 1.05
N ALA A 25 12.30 1.82 1.29
CA ALA A 25 11.73 1.76 2.64
C ALA A 25 12.17 0.48 3.37
N ILE A 26 12.11 -0.68 2.69
CA ILE A 26 12.57 -1.95 3.28
C ILE A 26 14.04 -1.86 3.68
N GLN A 27 14.91 -1.35 2.80
CA GLN A 27 16.34 -1.19 3.07
C GLN A 27 16.64 -0.23 4.23
N LYS A 28 15.71 0.66 4.56
CA LYS A 28 15.80 1.58 5.70
C LYS A 28 15.18 1.01 6.98
N ASN A 29 14.77 -0.26 6.98
CA ASN A 29 14.03 -0.90 8.07
C ASN A 29 12.78 -0.11 8.47
N SER A 30 12.09 0.46 7.48
CA SER A 30 10.82 1.15 7.68
C SER A 30 9.77 0.22 8.28
N GLN A 31 9.01 0.71 9.26
CA GLN A 31 7.81 0.06 9.74
C GLN A 31 6.63 0.28 8.77
N PHE A 32 5.93 -0.80 8.46
CA PHE A 32 4.81 -0.81 7.52
C PHE A 32 3.47 -1.00 8.26
N VAL A 33 2.44 -0.27 7.82
CA VAL A 33 1.05 -0.48 8.27
C VAL A 33 0.17 -0.83 7.07
N PHE A 34 -0.52 -1.97 7.16
CA PHE A 34 -1.35 -2.51 6.10
C PHE A 34 -2.84 -2.19 6.34
N LEU A 35 -3.48 -1.57 5.34
CA LEU A 35 -4.87 -1.12 5.30
C LEU A 35 -5.58 -1.86 4.17
N GLY A 36 -6.62 -2.63 4.47
CA GLY A 36 -7.41 -3.32 3.46
C GLY A 36 -8.31 -4.41 4.05
N PRO A 37 -8.85 -5.31 3.20
CA PRO A 37 -9.63 -6.44 3.67
C PRO A 37 -8.82 -7.27 4.68
N THR A 38 -9.46 -7.60 5.81
CA THR A 38 -8.82 -8.23 6.98
C THR A 38 -7.97 -9.45 6.61
N ASN A 39 -8.47 -10.34 5.75
CA ASN A 39 -7.74 -11.57 5.41
C ASN A 39 -6.41 -11.36 4.67
N TYR A 40 -6.26 -10.28 3.89
CA TYR A 40 -5.03 -10.04 3.12
C TYR A 40 -4.08 -9.10 3.86
N ALA A 41 -4.61 -8.00 4.41
CA ALA A 41 -3.82 -7.02 5.14
C ALA A 41 -3.20 -7.63 6.41
N VAL A 42 -3.95 -8.45 7.17
CA VAL A 42 -3.43 -9.14 8.37
C VAL A 42 -2.29 -10.10 8.01
N LYS A 43 -2.47 -10.90 6.95
CA LYS A 43 -1.43 -11.83 6.50
C LYS A 43 -0.18 -11.09 6.05
N ALA A 44 -0.33 -9.99 5.32
CA ALA A 44 0.81 -9.19 4.88
C ALA A 44 1.55 -8.54 6.07
N ALA A 45 0.82 -7.99 7.04
CA ALA A 45 1.39 -7.44 8.25
C ALA A 45 2.18 -8.49 9.04
N LEU A 46 1.60 -9.69 9.23
CA LEU A 46 2.27 -10.78 9.93
C LEU A 46 3.57 -11.20 9.24
N LEU A 47 3.57 -11.31 7.90
CA LEU A 47 4.72 -11.75 7.13
C LEU A 47 5.82 -10.68 7.01
N CYS A 48 5.44 -9.39 7.00
CA CYS A 48 6.39 -8.28 6.92
C CYS A 48 6.81 -7.71 8.28
N GLY A 49 6.35 -8.30 9.40
CA GLY A 49 6.60 -7.78 10.76
C GLY A 49 6.02 -6.38 11.00
N GLY A 50 4.91 -6.04 10.32
CA GLY A 50 4.27 -4.72 10.37
C GLY A 50 2.95 -4.71 11.15
N GLY A 51 2.34 -3.54 11.24
CA GLY A 51 0.99 -3.35 11.80
C GLY A 51 -0.11 -3.54 10.77
N TYR A 52 -1.35 -3.76 11.22
CA TYR A 52 -2.53 -3.75 10.33
C TYR A 52 -3.69 -2.98 10.95
N VAL A 53 -4.57 -2.46 10.10
CA VAL A 53 -5.83 -1.83 10.50
C VAL A 53 -7.00 -2.60 9.89
N SER A 54 -7.81 -3.17 10.76
CA SER A 54 -8.97 -4.01 10.45
C SER A 54 -10.26 -3.19 10.32
N THR A 55 -11.27 -3.74 9.65
CA THR A 55 -12.57 -3.08 9.42
C THR A 55 -13.41 -2.90 10.70
N ASN A 56 -13.17 -3.71 11.73
CA ASN A 56 -14.03 -3.79 12.93
C ASN A 56 -13.29 -3.49 14.24
N THR A 57 -11.97 -3.30 14.19
CA THR A 57 -11.18 -3.00 15.37
C THR A 57 -10.46 -1.69 15.16
N TYR A 58 -11.12 -0.60 15.55
CA TYR A 58 -10.41 0.56 16.08
C TYR A 58 -10.04 0.20 17.52
N HIS A 59 -9.04 -0.68 17.70
CA HIS A 59 -8.36 -0.68 18.99
C HIS A 59 -7.63 0.63 19.04
N ASP A 60 -7.94 1.44 20.05
CA ASP A 60 -7.38 2.76 20.31
C ASP A 60 -5.92 2.83 19.88
N PHE A 61 -5.70 3.41 18.70
CA PHE A 61 -4.38 3.77 18.25
C PHE A 61 -3.98 4.97 19.11
N SER A 62 -3.20 4.70 20.16
CA SER A 62 -2.38 5.77 20.72
C SER A 62 -1.53 6.26 19.55
N THR A 63 -1.69 7.53 19.19
CA THR A 63 -0.91 8.22 18.16
C THR A 63 0.60 8.17 18.44
N ALA A 64 1.01 7.69 19.61
CA ALA A 64 2.39 7.49 20.03
C ALA A 64 3.01 6.18 19.51
N ASP A 65 2.23 5.14 19.18
CA ASP A 65 2.78 3.84 18.73
C ASP A 65 2.93 3.75 17.20
N LEU A 66 2.44 4.74 16.47
CA LEU A 66 2.53 4.74 15.02
C LEU A 66 3.87 5.33 14.53
N HIS A 67 4.95 4.62 14.85
CA HIS A 67 6.26 4.79 14.17
C HIS A 67 6.25 4.25 12.73
N ALA A 68 5.06 4.08 12.14
CA ALA A 68 4.87 3.65 10.76
C ALA A 68 5.46 4.68 9.82
N THR A 69 6.48 4.26 9.08
CA THR A 69 7.15 5.11 8.09
C THR A 69 6.52 4.95 6.71
N VAL A 70 5.68 3.93 6.50
CA VAL A 70 4.94 3.72 5.24
C VAL A 70 3.58 3.05 5.50
N PHE A 71 2.53 3.60 4.89
CA PHE A 71 1.21 2.96 4.83
C PHE A 71 0.99 2.25 3.49
N ILE A 72 0.36 1.09 3.53
CA ILE A 72 0.03 0.28 2.35
C ILE A 72 -1.46 0.04 2.34
N CYS A 73 -2.11 0.56 1.31
CA CYS A 73 -3.55 0.58 1.18
C CYS A 73 -3.99 -0.22 -0.06
N GLY A 74 -4.80 -1.25 0.17
CA GLY A 74 -5.35 -2.07 -0.91
C GLY A 74 -6.86 -2.21 -0.78
N GLY A 75 -7.62 -1.73 -1.76
CA GLY A 75 -9.02 -2.10 -1.88
C GLY A 75 -10.06 -1.06 -1.50
N TYR A 76 -11.27 -1.58 -1.31
CA TYR A 76 -12.41 -0.89 -0.72
C TYR A 76 -12.13 -0.65 0.77
N LEU A 77 -12.01 0.60 1.14
CA LEU A 77 -11.70 1.00 2.50
C LEU A 77 -12.98 1.28 3.29
N THR A 78 -12.93 0.94 4.56
CA THR A 78 -13.93 1.39 5.54
C THR A 78 -13.65 2.82 5.98
N THR A 79 -14.64 3.47 6.58
CA THR A 79 -14.52 4.82 7.18
C THR A 79 -13.33 4.93 8.15
N VAL A 80 -13.07 3.90 8.94
CA VAL A 80 -11.89 3.79 9.82
C VAL A 80 -10.58 3.86 9.04
N GLN A 81 -10.47 3.12 7.93
CA GLN A 81 -9.24 3.09 7.14
C GLN A 81 -9.03 4.40 6.38
N ILE A 82 -10.12 5.09 6.01
CA ILE A 82 -10.07 6.42 5.41
C ILE A 82 -9.53 7.46 6.41
N SER A 83 -9.99 7.46 7.66
CA SER A 83 -9.49 8.41 8.67
C SER A 83 -7.99 8.21 8.96
N VAL A 84 -7.53 6.95 8.97
CA VAL A 84 -6.09 6.63 9.10
C VAL A 84 -5.29 7.15 7.90
N LEU A 85 -5.82 7.06 6.68
CA LEU A 85 -5.17 7.65 5.50
C LEU A 85 -5.12 9.17 5.55
N GLU A 86 -6.18 9.83 6.01
CA GLU A 86 -6.20 11.28 6.18
C GLU A 86 -5.18 11.74 7.21
N PHE A 87 -5.05 11.01 8.31
CA PHE A 87 -3.99 11.22 9.30
C PHE A 87 -2.60 11.06 8.67
N ALA A 88 -2.35 9.99 7.93
CA ALA A 88 -1.07 9.75 7.26
C ALA A 88 -0.72 10.89 6.30
N LYS A 89 -1.69 11.35 5.49
CA LYS A 89 -1.53 12.50 4.58
C LYS A 89 -1.18 13.77 5.35
N LYS A 90 -1.91 14.08 6.43
CA LYS A 90 -1.69 15.28 7.25
C LYS A 90 -0.30 15.30 7.88
N ASN A 91 0.22 14.15 8.26
CA ASN A 91 1.54 14.02 8.89
C ASN A 91 2.68 13.77 7.89
N GLY A 92 2.40 13.80 6.58
CA GLY A 92 3.41 13.58 5.55
C GLY A 92 3.97 12.15 5.50
N VAL A 93 3.26 11.17 6.07
CA VAL A 93 3.67 9.77 6.00
C VAL A 93 3.36 9.23 4.60
N PRO A 94 4.31 8.59 3.92
CA PRO A 94 4.11 8.11 2.56
C PRO A 94 3.12 6.94 2.51
N ILE A 95 2.28 6.96 1.49
CA ILE A 95 1.17 6.01 1.29
C ILE A 95 1.29 5.36 -0.08
N ILE A 96 1.40 4.04 -0.08
CA ILE A 96 1.30 3.17 -1.24
C ILE A 96 -0.17 2.76 -1.37
N THR A 97 -0.82 3.09 -2.48
CA THR A 97 -2.27 2.83 -2.63
C THR A 97 -2.59 2.13 -3.94
N LEU A 98 -3.38 1.07 -3.88
CA LEU A 98 -4.00 0.45 -5.06
C LEU A 98 -5.30 1.19 -5.40
N VAL A 99 -5.40 1.72 -6.62
CA VAL A 99 -6.52 2.57 -7.09
C VAL A 99 -6.93 2.16 -8.51
N ASP A 100 -8.24 2.20 -8.81
CA ASP A 100 -8.73 1.95 -10.17
C ASP A 100 -8.92 3.22 -11.00
N ASP A 101 -8.96 4.39 -10.35
CA ASP A 101 -9.17 5.68 -10.98
C ASP A 101 -7.85 6.44 -11.20
N SER A 102 -7.57 6.75 -12.45
CA SER A 102 -6.39 7.51 -12.88
C SER A 102 -6.40 8.96 -12.40
N THR A 103 -7.57 9.56 -12.19
CA THR A 103 -7.71 10.92 -11.66
C THR A 103 -7.35 10.96 -10.18
N VAL A 104 -7.81 9.98 -9.40
CA VAL A 104 -7.45 9.83 -7.99
C VAL A 104 -5.97 9.50 -7.86
N ALA A 105 -5.43 8.61 -8.70
CA ALA A 105 -4.02 8.27 -8.69
C ALA A 105 -3.10 9.49 -8.88
N ALA A 106 -3.46 10.44 -9.74
CA ALA A 106 -2.67 11.64 -9.98
C ALA A 106 -2.49 12.53 -8.72
N SER A 107 -3.40 12.43 -7.75
CA SER A 107 -3.34 13.15 -6.47
C SER A 107 -2.54 12.43 -5.38
N LEU A 108 -2.11 11.18 -5.63
CA LEU A 108 -1.40 10.35 -4.67
C LEU A 108 0.11 10.32 -4.95
N ALA A 109 0.91 10.21 -3.89
CA ALA A 109 2.37 10.15 -4.02
C ALA A 109 2.86 8.83 -4.65
N TYR A 110 2.26 7.70 -4.25
CA TYR A 110 2.64 6.36 -4.70
C TYR A 110 1.41 5.49 -5.03
N PRO A 111 0.63 5.86 -6.07
CA PRO A 111 -0.47 5.03 -6.54
C PRO A 111 0.05 3.81 -7.30
N ILE A 112 -0.74 2.76 -7.31
CA ILE A 112 -0.66 1.64 -8.24
C ILE A 112 -2.01 1.57 -8.93
N LEU A 113 -2.01 1.88 -10.23
CA LEU A 113 -3.20 1.83 -11.05
C LEU A 113 -3.57 0.38 -11.37
N CYS A 114 -4.82 0.03 -11.13
CA CYS A 114 -5.35 -1.26 -11.47
C CYS A 114 -6.83 -1.17 -11.84
N SER A 115 -7.17 -1.47 -13.10
CA SER A 115 -8.55 -1.54 -13.55
C SER A 115 -9.28 -2.74 -12.91
N ASN A 116 -10.56 -2.55 -12.57
CA ASN A 116 -11.45 -3.59 -12.03
C ASN A 116 -10.99 -4.18 -10.69
N LEU A 117 -11.02 -3.34 -9.66
CA LEU A 117 -10.51 -3.63 -8.33
C LEU A 117 -11.28 -4.79 -7.65
N SER A 118 -10.88 -6.04 -7.91
CA SER A 118 -11.48 -7.23 -7.32
C SER A 118 -10.73 -7.70 -6.08
N ARG A 119 -11.38 -8.52 -5.23
CA ARG A 119 -10.73 -9.14 -4.06
C ARG A 119 -9.47 -9.93 -4.43
N ALA A 120 -9.49 -10.59 -5.58
CA ALA A 120 -8.35 -11.35 -6.08
C ALA A 120 -7.15 -10.45 -6.40
N ILE A 121 -7.40 -9.30 -7.02
CA ILE A 121 -6.36 -8.31 -7.34
C ILE A 121 -5.80 -7.71 -6.05
N VAL A 122 -6.65 -7.36 -5.09
CA VAL A 122 -6.20 -6.85 -3.78
C VAL A 122 -5.32 -7.89 -3.07
N GLY A 123 -5.74 -9.16 -3.09
CA GLY A 123 -4.95 -10.26 -2.55
C GLY A 123 -3.60 -10.43 -3.25
N PHE A 124 -3.59 -10.39 -4.59
CA PHE A 124 -2.36 -10.45 -5.38
C PHE A 124 -1.42 -9.28 -5.09
N PHE A 125 -1.97 -8.07 -4.94
CA PHE A 125 -1.22 -6.88 -4.59
C PHE A 125 -0.48 -7.04 -3.25
N PHE A 126 -1.18 -7.47 -2.19
CA PHE A 126 -0.55 -7.72 -0.90
C PHE A 126 0.46 -8.86 -0.97
N PHE A 127 0.13 -9.96 -1.64
CA PHE A 127 1.05 -11.08 -1.83
C PHE A 127 2.34 -10.65 -2.55
N TYR A 128 2.21 -9.85 -3.61
CA TYR A 128 3.34 -9.35 -4.38
C TYR A 128 4.26 -8.44 -3.55
N LEU A 129 3.69 -7.56 -2.73
CA LEU A 129 4.48 -6.72 -1.82
C LEU A 129 5.21 -7.55 -0.75
N VAL A 130 4.57 -8.58 -0.20
CA VAL A 130 5.22 -9.51 0.74
C VAL A 130 6.36 -10.26 0.06
N LEU A 131 6.14 -10.79 -1.14
CA LEU A 131 7.19 -11.46 -1.91
C LEU A 131 8.38 -10.53 -2.15
N LEU A 132 8.11 -9.28 -2.56
CA LEU A 132 9.15 -8.28 -2.77
C LEU A 132 9.87 -7.93 -1.47
N TYR A 133 9.15 -7.84 -0.34
CA TYR A 133 9.75 -7.65 0.98
C TYR A 133 10.78 -8.74 1.28
N TYR A 134 10.39 -10.01 1.14
CA TYR A 134 11.31 -11.14 1.38
C TYR A 134 12.49 -11.16 0.41
N ILE A 135 12.27 -10.89 -0.88
CA ILE A 135 13.39 -10.82 -1.85
C ILE A 135 14.40 -9.76 -1.42
N VAL A 136 13.94 -8.58 -1.01
CA VAL A 136 14.84 -7.49 -0.59
C VAL A 136 15.55 -7.84 0.72
N VAL A 137 14.84 -8.41 1.69
CA VAL A 137 15.41 -8.82 2.98
C VAL A 137 16.41 -9.96 2.82
N LEU A 138 16.17 -10.94 1.95
CA LEU A 138 17.09 -12.07 1.71
C LEU A 138 18.36 -11.69 0.95
N MET A 139 18.33 -10.57 0.21
CA MET A 139 19.48 -10.09 -0.55
C MET A 139 20.40 -9.15 0.25
N HIS A 140 20.05 -8.83 1.51
CA HIS A 140 20.84 -8.03 2.45
C HIS A 140 21.17 -8.86 3.69
#